data_AF-A0A0X7A620-F1
#
_entry.id   AF-A0A0X7A620-F1
#
_cell.length_a   1.000
_cell.length_b   1.000
_cell.length_c   1.000
_cell.angle_alpha   90.00
_cell.angle_beta   90.00
_cell.angle_gamma   90.00
#
_symmetry.space_group_name_H-M   'P 1'
#
loop_
_entity.id
_entity.type
_entity.pdbx_description
1 polymer ?
#
loop_
_entity_poly.entity_id
_entity_poly.type
_entity_poly.pdbx_seq_one_letter_code
_entity_poly.pdbx_strand_id
1 'polypeptide(L)'
;MKPLPDFDFTTRKIEKNEELDAAAWAENNGWIVRKIQYQGRVGCPDRLFAGYGKLFLIEMKKPAARKRKNGGLSAGQSGEIKRFAEVEVEIKVFYTGPEVIEFLRSHMPSEKPFEKVVSICDLL
;
A
#
# COMPACT_ATOMS: atom_id res chain seq x y z
N MET A 1 38.67 14.16 3.64
CA MET A 1 38.58 13.04 2.67
C MET A 1 38.07 13.62 1.36
N LYS A 2 38.75 13.44 0.22
CA LYS A 2 38.19 13.86 -1.07
C LYS A 2 37.04 12.91 -1.42
N PRO A 3 35.90 13.38 -1.95
CA PRO A 3 34.87 12.50 -2.48
C PRO A 3 35.47 11.56 -3.53
N LEU A 4 34.92 10.35 -3.63
CA LEU A 4 35.28 9.43 -4.69
C LEU A 4 34.98 10.07 -6.06
N PRO A 5 35.75 9.74 -7.12
CA PRO A 5 35.62 10.36 -8.44
C PRO A 5 34.26 10.12 -9.12
N ASP A 6 33.47 9.17 -8.63
CA ASP A 6 32.12 8.83 -9.08
C ASP A 6 31.01 9.42 -8.19
N PHE A 7 31.37 10.12 -7.10
CA PHE A 7 30.42 10.80 -6.24
C PHE A 7 30.17 12.22 -6.76
N ASP A 8 28.92 12.50 -7.14
CA ASP A 8 28.47 13.81 -7.56
C ASP A 8 27.33 14.34 -6.68
N PHE A 9 27.23 15.66 -6.58
CA PHE A 9 26.12 16.34 -5.92
C PHE A 9 24.98 16.65 -6.90
N THR A 10 24.90 15.93 -8.03
CA THR A 10 23.83 16.15 -9.00
C THR A 10 22.54 15.58 -8.41
N THR A 11 21.57 16.47 -8.17
CA THR A 11 20.25 16.05 -7.69
C THR A 11 19.55 15.29 -8.81
N ARG A 12 19.51 13.96 -8.69
CA ARG A 12 18.75 13.10 -9.60
C ARG A 12 17.26 13.29 -9.29
N LYS A 13 16.45 13.46 -10.34
CA LYS A 13 15.00 13.34 -10.20
C LYS A 13 14.67 11.86 -10.01
N ILE A 14 14.42 11.47 -8.77
CA ILE A 14 13.89 10.14 -8.45
C ILE A 14 12.45 10.10 -8.98
N GLU A 15 12.08 9.04 -9.71
CA GLU A 15 10.71 8.84 -10.17
C GLU A 15 9.79 8.81 -8.94
N LYS A 16 8.75 9.64 -8.93
CA LYS A 16 7.78 9.68 -7.83
C LYS A 16 7.18 8.29 -7.67
N ASN A 17 7.34 7.71 -6.49
CA ASN A 17 6.81 6.39 -6.21
C ASN A 17 5.53 6.52 -5.38
N GLU A 18 4.41 6.64 -6.09
CA GLU A 18 3.05 6.81 -5.55
C GLU A 18 2.69 5.76 -4.48
N GLU A 19 3.18 4.52 -4.62
CA GLU A 19 2.98 3.43 -3.66
C GLU A 19 3.72 3.71 -2.34
N LEU A 20 4.97 4.18 -2.41
CA LEU A 20 5.76 4.52 -1.23
C LEU A 20 5.25 5.78 -0.54
N ASP A 21 4.76 6.77 -1.31
CA ASP A 21 4.15 7.99 -0.75
C ASP A 21 2.90 7.63 0.08
N ALA A 22 2.04 6.75 -0.44
CA ALA A 22 0.86 6.26 0.28
C ALA A 22 1.24 5.45 1.54
N ALA A 23 2.25 4.58 1.43
CA ALA A 23 2.74 3.80 2.57
C ALA A 23 3.30 4.69 3.68
N ALA A 24 4.16 5.66 3.33
CA ALA A 24 4.75 6.59 4.28
C ALA A 24 3.69 7.47 4.95
N TRP A 25 2.71 7.96 4.20
CA TRP A 25 1.58 8.69 4.79
C TRP A 25 0.80 7.80 5.77
N ALA A 26 0.48 6.56 5.39
CA ALA A 26 -0.30 5.65 6.21
C ALA A 26 0.41 5.30 7.52
N GLU A 27 1.71 4.98 7.47
CA GLU A 27 2.52 4.69 8.66
C GLU A 27 2.60 5.89 9.62
N ASN A 28 2.74 7.10 9.09
CA ASN A 28 2.68 8.34 9.88
C ASN A 28 1.29 8.63 10.48
N ASN A 29 0.26 7.92 10.05
CA ASN A 29 -1.13 8.07 10.49
C ASN A 29 -1.66 6.77 11.07
N GLY A 30 -0.83 6.03 11.82
CA GLY A 30 -1.28 4.90 12.66
C GLY A 30 -1.69 3.63 11.91
N TRP A 31 -1.46 3.55 10.60
CA TRP A 31 -1.59 2.30 9.86
C TRP A 31 -0.31 1.49 9.93
N ILE A 32 -0.44 0.17 10.03
CA ILE A 32 0.64 -0.77 9.80
C ILE A 32 0.59 -1.17 8.32
N VAL A 33 1.68 -0.89 7.58
CA VAL A 33 1.78 -1.22 6.16
C VAL A 33 2.80 -2.33 5.96
N ARG A 34 2.44 -3.37 5.22
CA ARG A 34 3.37 -4.44 4.85
C ARG A 34 3.33 -4.68 3.35
N LYS A 35 4.51 -4.70 2.73
CA LYS A 35 4.66 -5.32 1.42
C LYS A 35 4.43 -6.82 1.59
N ILE A 36 3.56 -7.38 0.77
CA ILE A 36 3.22 -8.80 0.82
C ILE A 36 3.60 -9.45 -0.50
N GLN A 37 3.89 -10.75 -0.43
CA GLN A 37 4.20 -11.56 -1.60
C GLN A 37 3.83 -13.00 -1.29
N TYR A 38 3.30 -13.72 -2.27
CA TYR A 38 3.11 -15.16 -2.12
C TYR A 38 4.40 -15.92 -2.39
N GLN A 39 4.63 -16.96 -1.60
CA GLN A 39 5.67 -17.93 -1.91
C GLN A 39 5.21 -18.81 -3.07
N GLY A 40 5.96 -18.82 -4.17
CA GLY A 40 5.70 -19.70 -5.33
C GLY A 40 4.44 -19.39 -6.13
N ARG A 41 3.79 -18.23 -5.92
CA ARG A 41 2.61 -17.80 -6.68
C ARG A 41 2.73 -16.36 -7.15
N VAL A 42 2.06 -16.05 -8.27
CA VAL A 42 1.95 -14.71 -8.84
C VAL A 42 0.58 -14.10 -8.54
N GLY A 43 0.46 -12.78 -8.67
CA GLY A 43 -0.82 -12.07 -8.52
C GLY A 43 -1.15 -11.62 -7.09
N CYS A 44 -0.20 -11.70 -6.15
CA CYS A 44 -0.34 -11.14 -4.82
C CYS A 44 -0.58 -9.62 -4.91
N PRO A 45 -1.53 -9.05 -4.14
CA PRO A 45 -1.65 -7.60 -4.00
C PRO A 45 -0.34 -7.00 -3.50
N ASP A 46 -0.04 -5.75 -3.87
CA ASP A 46 1.24 -5.15 -3.51
C ASP A 46 1.43 -4.99 -1.99
N ARG A 47 0.37 -4.58 -1.28
CA ARG A 47 0.45 -4.24 0.15
C ARG A 47 -0.79 -4.60 0.96
N LEU A 48 -0.54 -4.92 2.22
CA LEU A 48 -1.54 -4.97 3.29
C LEU A 48 -1.46 -3.67 4.11
N PHE A 49 -2.60 -3.04 4.34
CA PHE A 49 -2.77 -1.92 5.26
C PHE A 49 -3.67 -2.37 6.41
N ALA A 50 -3.18 -2.27 7.64
CA ALA A 50 -3.88 -2.69 8.85
C ALA A 50 -3.96 -1.53 9.85
N GLY A 51 -5.16 -1.17 10.30
CA GLY A 51 -5.35 -0.03 11.19
C GLY A 51 -6.82 0.24 11.45
N TYR A 52 -7.14 0.88 12.57
CA TYR A 52 -8.50 1.33 12.90
C TYR A 52 -9.57 0.21 12.83
N GLY A 53 -9.19 -1.02 13.19
CA GLY A 53 -10.08 -2.19 13.12
C GLY A 53 -10.37 -2.67 11.70
N LYS A 54 -9.54 -2.28 10.72
CA LYS A 54 -9.68 -2.62 9.30
C LYS A 54 -8.41 -3.27 8.75
N LEU A 55 -8.60 -4.14 7.76
CA LEU A 55 -7.56 -4.72 6.93
C LEU A 55 -7.90 -4.46 5.47
N PHE A 56 -6.97 -3.87 4.72
CA PHE A 56 -7.13 -3.60 3.29
C PHE A 56 -5.97 -4.20 2.50
N LEU A 57 -6.32 -5.01 1.51
CA LEU A 57 -5.39 -5.46 0.48
C LEU A 57 -5.44 -4.45 -0.67
N ILE A 58 -4.29 -3.89 -1.02
CA ILE A 58 -4.18 -2.83 -2.02
C ILE A 58 -3.22 -3.26 -3.13
N GLU A 59 -3.70 -3.14 -4.36
CA GLU A 59 -2.92 -3.21 -5.60
C GLU A 59 -2.77 -1.80 -6.18
N MET A 60 -1.53 -1.39 -6.44
CA MET A 60 -1.16 -0.11 -7.02
C MET A 60 -0.78 -0.29 -8.49
N LYS A 61 -1.43 0.46 -9.38
CA LYS A 61 -1.01 0.57 -10.78
C LYS A 61 -0.40 1.93 -11.05
N LYS A 62 0.45 2.02 -12.08
CA LYS A 62 0.89 3.31 -12.60
C LYS A 62 -0.31 4.11 -13.13
N PRO A 63 -0.36 5.46 -13.03
CA PRO A 63 -1.48 6.26 -13.53
C PRO A 63 -1.82 5.99 -15.01
N ALA A 64 -0.79 5.82 -15.85
CA ALA A 64 -0.95 5.49 -17.27
C ALA A 64 -1.66 4.14 -17.51
N ALA A 65 -1.62 3.24 -16.53
CA ALA A 65 -2.27 1.94 -16.64
C ALA A 65 -3.79 2.02 -16.70
N ARG A 66 -4.38 3.10 -16.14
CA ARG A 66 -5.83 3.30 -16.10
C ARG A 66 -6.49 3.24 -17.48
N LYS A 67 -5.78 3.68 -18.52
CA LYS A 67 -6.25 3.68 -19.91
C LYS A 67 -6.07 2.35 -20.63
N ARG A 68 -5.37 1.38 -20.04
CA ARG A 68 -5.12 0.07 -20.64
C ARG A 68 -6.31 -0.87 -20.40
N LYS A 69 -6.39 -1.93 -21.20
CA LYS A 69 -7.37 -3.02 -21.00
C LYS A 69 -7.32 -3.51 -19.55
N ASN A 70 -8.49 -3.68 -18.93
CA ASN A 70 -8.65 -4.09 -17.53
C ASN A 70 -7.88 -3.22 -16.52
N GLY A 71 -7.70 -1.91 -16.80
CA GLY A 71 -6.94 -1.02 -15.91
C GLY A 71 -5.45 -1.35 -15.82
N GLY A 72 -4.95 -2.18 -16.74
CA GLY A 72 -3.58 -2.67 -16.72
C GLY A 72 -3.30 -3.73 -15.66
N LEU A 73 -4.33 -4.42 -15.16
CA LEU A 73 -4.19 -5.66 -14.39
C LEU A 73 -3.70 -6.79 -15.29
N SER A 74 -2.77 -7.59 -14.77
CA SER A 74 -2.38 -8.85 -15.42
C SER A 74 -3.47 -9.91 -15.24
N ALA A 75 -3.46 -10.96 -16.08
CA ALA A 75 -4.41 -12.08 -15.95
C ALA A 75 -4.33 -12.74 -14.56
N GLY A 76 -3.13 -12.86 -13.99
CA GLY A 76 -2.93 -13.39 -12.63
C GLY A 76 -3.55 -12.51 -11.54
N GLN A 77 -3.38 -11.19 -11.64
CA GLN A 77 -3.98 -10.22 -10.71
C GLN A 77 -5.51 -10.21 -10.82
N SER A 78 -6.05 -10.20 -12.04
CA SER A 78 -7.50 -10.28 -12.24
C SER A 78 -8.09 -11.59 -11.69
N GLY A 79 -7.38 -12.71 -11.85
CA GLY A 79 -7.77 -13.99 -11.27
C GLY A 79 -7.76 -13.97 -9.73
N GLU A 80 -6.74 -13.36 -9.12
CA GLU A 80 -6.65 -13.26 -7.67
C GLU A 80 -7.73 -12.36 -7.08
N ILE A 81 -7.99 -11.20 -7.70
CA ILE A 81 -9.11 -10.32 -7.33
C ILE A 81 -10.44 -11.09 -7.34
N LYS A 82 -10.66 -11.94 -8.35
CA LYS A 82 -11.86 -12.77 -8.42
C LYS A 82 -11.92 -13.80 -7.28
N ARG A 83 -10.83 -14.49 -6.98
CA ARG A 83 -10.77 -15.50 -5.90
C ARG A 83 -11.00 -14.88 -4.52
N PHE A 84 -10.46 -13.70 -4.26
CA PHE A 84 -10.71 -12.98 -3.01
C PHE A 84 -12.18 -12.51 -2.92
N ALA A 85 -12.75 -12.03 -4.03
CA ALA A 85 -14.16 -11.65 -4.07
C ALA A 85 -15.11 -12.84 -3.82
N GLU A 86 -14.77 -14.05 -4.29
CA GLU A 86 -15.53 -15.28 -4.03
C GLU A 86 -15.59 -15.65 -2.52
N VAL A 87 -14.68 -15.12 -1.70
CA VAL A 87 -14.68 -15.27 -0.24
C VAL A 87 -14.97 -13.96 0.49
N GLU A 88 -15.65 -13.03 -0.18
CA GLU A 88 -16.12 -11.75 0.37
C GLU A 88 -14.99 -10.81 0.84
N VAL A 89 -13.77 -11.00 0.34
CA VAL A 89 -12.64 -10.10 0.60
C VAL A 89 -12.38 -9.25 -0.65
N GLU A 90 -12.31 -7.95 -0.45
CA GLU A 90 -12.04 -7.01 -1.54
C GLU A 90 -10.56 -6.64 -1.63
N ILE A 91 -9.98 -6.75 -2.83
CA ILE A 91 -8.69 -6.14 -3.16
C ILE A 91 -8.96 -4.80 -3.83
N LYS A 92 -8.52 -3.71 -3.20
CA LYS A 92 -8.70 -2.35 -3.70
C LYS A 92 -7.60 -2.01 -4.72
N VAL A 93 -7.99 -1.53 -5.89
CA VAL A 93 -7.05 -1.13 -6.96
C VAL A 93 -7.00 0.39 -7.07
N PHE A 94 -5.83 0.97 -6.91
CA PHE A 94 -5.60 2.42 -7.03
C PHE A 94 -4.53 2.74 -8.06
N TYR A 95 -4.51 4.00 -8.53
CA TYR A 95 -3.60 4.44 -9.59
C TYR A 95 -2.66 5.56 -9.14
N THR A 96 -2.96 6.19 -8.01
CA THR A 96 -2.18 7.30 -7.44
C THR A 96 -2.13 7.19 -5.92
N GLY A 97 -1.06 7.69 -5.31
CA GLY A 97 -0.92 7.73 -3.85
C GLY A 97 -2.02 8.56 -3.17
N PRO A 98 -2.40 9.74 -3.70
CA PRO A 98 -3.52 10.51 -3.17
C PRO A 98 -4.85 9.75 -3.08
N GLU A 99 -5.20 8.92 -4.07
CA GLU A 99 -6.42 8.09 -4.02
C GLU A 99 -6.37 7.09 -2.86
N VAL A 100 -5.21 6.46 -2.61
CA VAL A 100 -5.02 5.57 -1.45
C VAL A 100 -5.17 6.35 -0.15
N ILE A 101 -4.54 7.52 -0.05
CA ILE A 101 -4.57 8.36 1.15
C ILE A 101 -6.00 8.79 1.47
N GLU A 102 -6.75 9.24 0.47
CA GLU A 102 -8.15 9.63 0.64
C GLU A 102 -9.00 8.45 1.10
N PHE A 103 -8.82 7.28 0.47
CA PHE A 103 -9.49 6.05 0.87
C PHE A 103 -9.18 5.69 2.33
N LEU A 104 -7.91 5.63 2.72
CA LEU A 104 -7.51 5.30 4.08
C LEU A 104 -8.04 6.33 5.09
N ARG A 105 -7.97 7.63 4.76
CA ARG A 105 -8.49 8.72 5.60
C ARG A 105 -9.98 8.59 5.86
N SER A 106 -10.76 8.18 4.85
CA SER A 106 -12.21 7.96 5.00
C SER A 106 -12.56 6.81 5.94
N HIS A 107 -11.59 5.95 6.30
CA HIS A 107 -11.74 4.84 7.23
C HIS A 107 -11.07 5.09 8.59
N MET A 108 -10.50 6.28 8.78
CA MET A 108 -10.02 6.73 10.09
C MET A 108 -11.21 7.27 10.90
N PRO A 109 -11.23 7.10 12.23
CA PRO A 109 -12.23 7.75 13.08
C PRO A 109 -12.15 9.28 12.94
N SER A 110 -13.29 9.95 13.06
CA SER A 110 -13.40 11.41 13.01
C SER A 110 -12.66 12.11 14.16
N GLU A 111 -12.38 11.37 15.24
CA GLU A 111 -11.58 11.81 16.39
C GLU A 111 -10.35 10.90 16.53
N LYS A 112 -9.18 11.46 16.86
CA LYS A 112 -7.98 10.66 17.11
C LYS A 112 -8.29 9.66 18.23
N PRO A 113 -8.13 8.34 18.00
CA PRO A 113 -8.39 7.37 19.06
C PRO A 113 -7.33 7.55 20.15
N PHE A 114 -7.77 7.53 21.40
CA PHE A 114 -6.91 7.45 22.58
C PHE A 114 -5.91 6.30 22.42
N GLU A 115 -4.66 6.54 22.83
CA GLU A 115 -3.64 5.48 22.94
C GLU A 115 -4.18 4.37 23.86
N LYS A 116 -4.63 3.27 23.26
CA LYS A 116 -4.77 2.01 24.00
C LYS A 116 -3.36 1.47 24.21
N VAL A 117 -2.83 1.72 25.41
CA VAL A 117 -1.64 1.06 25.91
C VAL A 117 -2.01 -0.42 26.08
N VAL A 118 -1.52 -1.28 25.18
CA VAL A 118 -1.60 -2.73 25.36
C VAL A 118 -0.46 -3.11 26.29
N SER A 119 -0.77 -3.72 27.44
CA SER A 119 0.23 -4.19 28.38
C SER A 119 0.88 -5.46 27.83
N ILE A 120 2.19 -5.65 28.07
CA ILE A 120 2.88 -6.91 27.75
C ILE A 120 2.20 -8.12 28.41
N CYS A 121 1.52 -7.93 29.55
CA CYS A 121 0.75 -8.97 30.21
C CYS A 121 -0.49 -9.43 29.43
N ASP A 122 -0.97 -8.67 28.45
CA ASP A 122 -2.12 -9.03 27.61
C ASP A 122 -1.72 -9.91 26.41
N LEU A 123 -0.41 -10.15 26.22
CA LEU A 123 0.17 -10.89 25.09
C LEU A 123 0.74 -12.26 25.51
N LEU A 124 0.60 -12.63 26.78
CA LEU A 124 1.03 -13.91 27.37
C LEU A 124 -0.18 -14.66 27.95
#